data_AF-A0A2N4Z388-F1
#
_entry.id   AF-A0A2N4Z388-F1
#
_cell.length_a   1.000
_cell.length_b   1.000
_cell.length_c   1.000
_cell.angle_alpha   90.00
_cell.angle_beta   90.00
_cell.angle_gamma   90.00
#
_symmetry.space_group_name_H-M   'P 1'
#
loop_
_entity.id
_entity.type
_entity.pdbx_description
1 polymer ?
#
loop_
_entity_poly.entity_id
_entity_poly.type
_entity_poly.pdbx_seq_one_letter_code
_entity_poly.pdbx_strand_id
1 'polypeptide(L)'
;MLDKQTRTLIAQRLNQAEKQREQIRAISLDYPSITIEDAYAVQREWVEMKIAEGRALKGHKIGLTSKAMQASSQISEPDYGALLDDMFFHDGSDIPTDRFIVPRIEVELAFVLAKPLRGPNCTLFDVYNATDY
;
A
#
# COMPACT_ATOMS: atom_id res chain seq x y z
N MET A 1 -17.10 -11.19 4.41
CA MET A 1 -16.75 -9.85 3.90
C MET A 1 -17.43 -8.81 4.76
N LEU A 2 -16.64 -7.87 5.24
CA LEU A 2 -17.11 -6.68 5.95
C LEU A 2 -17.98 -5.84 5.01
N ASP A 3 -19.05 -5.26 5.56
CA ASP A 3 -19.90 -4.33 4.81
C ASP A 3 -19.13 -3.04 4.45
N LYS A 4 -19.70 -2.23 3.53
CA LYS A 4 -19.04 -1.00 3.09
C LYS A 4 -18.81 -0.01 4.24
N GLN A 5 -19.79 0.18 5.13
CA GLN A 5 -19.68 1.14 6.23
C GLN A 5 -18.54 0.75 7.18
N THR A 6 -18.41 -0.54 7.51
CA THR A 6 -17.31 -1.04 8.34
C THR A 6 -15.95 -0.79 7.68
N ARG A 7 -15.82 -1.06 6.38
CA ARG A 7 -14.55 -0.83 5.64
C ARG A 7 -14.17 0.64 5.60
N THR A 8 -15.14 1.53 5.34
CA THR A 8 -14.91 2.98 5.37
C THR A 8 -14.52 3.45 6.78
N LEU A 9 -15.11 2.91 7.85
CA LEU A 9 -14.75 3.26 9.22
C LEU A 9 -13.30 2.85 9.56
N ILE A 10 -12.87 1.66 9.14
CA ILE A 10 -11.49 1.21 9.34
C ILE A 10 -10.52 2.13 8.57
N ALA A 11 -10.84 2.47 7.32
CA ALA A 11 -10.06 3.41 6.51
C ALA A 11 -9.95 4.79 7.18
N GLN A 12 -11.04 5.31 7.78
CA GLN A 12 -11.02 6.58 8.53
C GLN A 12 -10.11 6.50 9.76
N ARG A 13 -10.16 5.38 10.52
CA ARG A 13 -9.27 5.17 11.66
C ARG A 13 -7.80 5.16 11.25
N LEU A 14 -7.47 4.49 10.14
CA LEU A 14 -6.12 4.47 9.57
C LEU A 14 -5.68 5.87 9.11
N ASN A 15 -6.56 6.61 8.43
CA ASN A 15 -6.30 7.98 8.00
C ASN A 15 -6.02 8.91 9.20
N GLN A 16 -6.79 8.77 10.28
CA GLN A 16 -6.58 9.55 11.50
C GLN A 16 -5.29 9.15 12.20
N ALA A 17 -4.97 7.86 12.28
CA ALA A 17 -3.71 7.36 12.85
C ALA A 17 -2.49 7.97 12.15
N GLU A 18 -2.49 8.01 10.82
CA GLU A 18 -1.42 8.64 10.04
C GLU A 18 -1.35 10.17 10.28
N LYS A 19 -2.51 10.85 10.32
CA LYS A 19 -2.57 12.30 10.57
C LYS A 19 -2.14 12.70 11.99
N GLN A 20 -2.39 11.85 12.98
CA GLN A 20 -1.99 12.13 14.37
C GLN A 20 -0.62 11.56 14.73
N ARG A 21 -0.05 10.68 13.89
CA ARG A 21 1.18 9.94 14.19
C ARG A 21 1.04 9.07 15.44
N GLU A 22 -0.15 8.52 15.65
CA GLU A 22 -0.50 7.66 16.77
C GLU A 22 -1.00 6.30 16.26
N GLN A 23 -0.41 5.21 16.77
CA GLN A 23 -0.84 3.87 16.38
C GLN A 23 -2.22 3.54 16.93
N ILE A 24 -3.01 2.81 16.13
CA ILE A 24 -4.26 2.20 16.58
C ILE A 24 -4.03 0.72 16.87
N ARG A 25 -4.95 0.13 17.64
CA ARG A 25 -5.00 -1.32 17.84
C ARG A 25 -5.07 -2.04 16.48
N ALA A 26 -4.36 -3.16 16.36
CA ALA A 26 -4.35 -3.96 15.14
C ALA A 26 -5.79 -4.34 14.73
N ILE A 27 -6.12 -4.09 13.46
CA ILE A 27 -7.49 -4.23 12.93
C ILE A 27 -8.00 -5.66 13.11
N SER A 28 -7.16 -6.67 12.92
CA SER A 28 -7.53 -8.09 13.11
C SER A 28 -7.88 -8.45 14.56
N LEU A 29 -7.47 -7.66 15.56
CA LEU A 29 -7.89 -7.88 16.95
C LEU A 29 -9.29 -7.32 17.23
N ASP A 30 -9.68 -6.25 16.54
CA ASP A 30 -11.03 -5.68 16.60
C ASP A 30 -12.01 -6.43 15.67
N TYR A 31 -11.49 -6.98 14.56
CA TYR A 31 -12.23 -7.74 13.56
C TYR A 31 -11.56 -9.12 13.32
N PRO A 32 -11.74 -10.09 14.23
CA PRO A 32 -11.05 -11.40 14.17
C PRO A 32 -11.33 -12.24 12.93
N SER A 33 -12.43 -11.96 12.23
CA SER A 33 -12.83 -12.67 11.01
C SER A 33 -12.49 -11.90 9.73
N ILE A 34 -11.66 -10.85 9.80
CA ILE A 34 -11.24 -10.09 8.61
C ILE A 34 -10.49 -11.00 7.64
N THR A 35 -10.86 -10.94 6.36
CA THR A 35 -10.20 -11.71 5.30
C THR A 35 -9.20 -10.84 4.52
N ILE A 36 -8.43 -11.46 3.62
CA ILE A 36 -7.51 -10.73 2.73
C ILE A 36 -8.28 -9.82 1.76
N GLU A 37 -9.46 -10.25 1.29
CA GLU A 37 -10.33 -9.44 0.44
C GLU A 37 -10.85 -8.20 1.17
N ASP A 38 -11.19 -8.36 2.45
CA ASP A 38 -11.59 -7.25 3.32
C ASP A 38 -10.44 -6.27 3.55
N ALA A 39 -9.21 -6.77 3.78
CA ALA A 39 -8.02 -5.94 3.92
C ALA A 39 -7.74 -5.10 2.67
N TYR A 40 -7.78 -5.71 1.48
CA TYR A 40 -7.64 -4.98 0.21
C TYR A 40 -8.80 -4.01 -0.04
N ALA A 41 -10.02 -4.34 0.42
CA ALA A 41 -11.15 -3.42 0.31
C ALA A 41 -11.00 -2.19 1.23
N VAL A 42 -10.49 -2.37 2.44
CA VAL A 42 -10.12 -1.25 3.33
C VAL A 42 -9.01 -0.39 2.72
N GLN A 43 -7.97 -1.01 2.12
CA GLN A 43 -6.91 -0.27 1.42
C GLN A 43 -7.49 0.60 0.30
N ARG A 44 -8.38 0.06 -0.53
CA ARG A 44 -9.03 0.83 -1.61
C ARG A 44 -9.80 2.03 -1.09
N GLU A 45 -10.62 1.84 -0.06
CA GLU A 45 -11.40 2.94 0.57
C GLU A 45 -10.48 4.02 1.14
N TRP A 46 -9.34 3.64 1.75
CA TRP A 46 -8.39 4.63 2.27
C TRP A 46 -7.65 5.39 1.16
N VAL A 47 -7.26 4.70 0.09
CA VAL A 47 -6.65 5.34 -1.10
C VAL A 47 -7.64 6.30 -1.76
N GLU A 48 -8.90 5.89 -1.96
CA GLU A 48 -9.96 6.74 -2.50
C GLU A 48 -10.18 7.99 -1.64
N MET A 49 -10.22 7.84 -0.31
CA MET A 49 -10.32 8.98 0.61
C MET A 49 -9.14 9.94 0.47
N LYS A 50 -7.92 9.41 0.37
CA LYS A 50 -6.72 10.22 0.20
C LYS A 50 -6.67 10.96 -1.14
N ILE A 51 -7.17 10.35 -2.21
CA ILE A 51 -7.33 10.98 -3.52
C ILE A 51 -8.41 12.08 -3.47
N ALA A 52 -9.52 11.83 -2.77
CA ALA A 52 -10.56 12.84 -2.56
C ALA A 52 -10.07 14.05 -1.74
N GLU A 53 -9.05 13.88 -0.90
CA GLU A 53 -8.33 14.96 -0.20
C GLU A 53 -7.36 15.74 -1.12
N GLY A 54 -7.22 15.36 -2.40
CA GLY A 54 -6.41 16.07 -3.40
C GLY A 54 -5.10 15.39 -3.79
N ARG A 55 -4.82 14.18 -3.30
CA ARG A 55 -3.62 13.42 -3.68
C ARG A 55 -3.78 12.72 -5.02
N ALA A 56 -2.66 12.44 -5.67
CA ALA A 56 -2.63 11.73 -6.95
C ALA A 56 -1.96 10.37 -6.83
N LEU A 57 -2.58 9.33 -7.41
CA LEU A 57 -1.95 8.02 -7.57
C LEU A 57 -0.77 8.11 -8.55
N LYS A 58 0.42 7.67 -8.14
CA LYS A 58 1.65 7.71 -8.94
C LYS A 58 2.23 6.34 -9.26
N GLY A 59 1.82 5.29 -8.56
CA GLY A 59 2.30 3.94 -8.82
C GLY A 59 1.80 2.93 -7.80
N HIS A 60 2.43 1.77 -7.80
CA HIS A 60 2.18 0.70 -6.84
C HIS A 60 3.50 0.11 -6.37
N LYS A 61 3.48 -0.50 -5.19
CA LYS A 61 4.57 -1.30 -4.62
C LYS A 61 4.13 -2.75 -4.47
N ILE A 62 5.08 -3.67 -4.49
CA ILE A 62 4.87 -5.08 -4.15
C ILE A 62 5.73 -5.38 -2.93
N GLY A 63 5.11 -5.78 -1.82
CA GLY A 63 5.80 -6.11 -0.58
C GLY A 63 5.73 -7.60 -0.26
N LEU A 64 6.34 -7.99 0.86
CA LEU A 64 6.39 -9.38 1.31
C LEU A 64 6.89 -10.34 0.21
N THR A 65 7.89 -9.92 -0.56
CA THR A 65 8.46 -10.69 -1.68
C THR A 65 9.42 -11.79 -1.22
N SER A 66 9.99 -11.66 0.00
CA SER A 66 10.82 -12.68 0.62
C SER A 66 10.00 -13.86 1.13
N LYS A 67 10.42 -15.09 0.80
CA LYS A 67 9.79 -16.33 1.30
C LYS A 67 9.81 -16.45 2.81
N ALA A 68 10.86 -15.95 3.46
CA ALA A 68 10.95 -15.96 4.92
C ALA A 68 9.87 -15.04 5.54
N MET A 69 9.66 -13.86 4.96
CA MET A 69 8.63 -12.93 5.41
C MET A 69 7.22 -13.46 5.15
N GLN A 70 6.97 -14.04 3.98
CA GLN A 70 5.69 -14.69 3.65
C GLN A 70 5.31 -15.76 4.69
N ALA A 71 6.26 -16.63 5.06
CA ALA A 71 6.05 -17.64 6.08
C ALA A 71 5.74 -17.02 7.46
N SER A 72 6.48 -15.98 7.87
CA SER A 72 6.25 -15.29 9.15
C SER A 72 4.90 -14.55 9.20
N SER A 73 4.43 -14.06 8.06
CA SER A 73 3.16 -13.35 7.90
C SER A 73 1.99 -14.28 7.59
N GLN A 74 2.22 -15.61 7.52
CA GLN A 74 1.19 -16.62 7.24
C GLN A 74 0.47 -16.40 5.90
N ILE A 75 1.19 -15.93 4.88
CA ILE A 75 0.68 -15.73 3.51
C ILE A 75 1.51 -16.53 2.52
N SER A 76 0.91 -16.90 1.39
CA SER A 76 1.54 -17.71 0.34
C SER A 76 2.00 -16.90 -0.88
N GLU A 77 1.65 -15.62 -0.94
CA GLU A 77 1.95 -14.71 -2.04
C GLU A 77 2.34 -13.30 -1.53
N PRO A 78 2.99 -12.47 -2.36
CA PRO A 78 3.29 -11.08 -2.03
C PRO A 78 2.04 -10.22 -1.78
N ASP A 79 2.21 -9.08 -1.11
CA ASP A 79 1.17 -8.04 -1.01
C ASP A 79 1.42 -6.90 -2.02
N TYR A 80 0.45 -5.98 -2.13
CA TYR A 80 0.64 -4.75 -2.90
C TYR A 80 -0.03 -3.54 -2.25
N GLY A 81 0.54 -2.36 -2.49
CA GLY A 81 0.03 -1.07 -2.01
C GLY A 81 0.09 0.01 -3.09
N ALA A 82 -0.64 1.10 -2.87
CA ALA A 82 -0.66 2.27 -3.76
C ALA A 82 0.35 3.33 -3.30
N LEU A 83 1.05 3.95 -4.27
CA LEU A 83 1.97 5.07 -4.03
C LEU A 83 1.30 6.37 -4.46
N LEU A 84 1.21 7.34 -3.54
CA LEU A 84 0.65 8.65 -3.80
C LEU A 84 1.75 9.71 -3.95
N ASP A 85 1.43 10.80 -4.63
CA ASP A 85 2.34 11.91 -4.92
C ASP A 85 3.05 12.49 -3.69
N ASP A 86 2.36 12.60 -2.56
CA ASP A 86 2.93 13.12 -1.31
C ASP A 86 3.92 12.16 -0.63
N MET A 87 4.09 10.93 -1.14
CA MET A 87 5.02 9.93 -0.60
C MET A 87 6.43 10.03 -1.20
N PHE A 88 6.61 10.78 -2.28
CA PHE A 88 7.89 10.91 -2.98
C PHE A 88 8.74 12.02 -2.35
N PHE A 89 9.99 11.69 -2.04
CA PHE A 89 11.03 12.65 -1.62
C PHE A 89 12.12 12.66 -2.68
N HIS A 90 12.77 13.80 -2.89
CA HIS A 90 13.88 13.88 -3.84
C HIS A 90 15.12 13.17 -3.30
N ASP A 91 15.97 12.69 -4.21
CA ASP A 91 17.29 12.20 -3.83
C ASP A 91 18.07 13.27 -3.04
N GLY A 92 18.77 12.85 -2.00
CA GLY A 92 19.50 13.73 -1.08
C GLY A 92 18.63 14.65 -0.20
N SER A 93 17.31 14.43 -0.12
CA SER A 93 16.43 15.26 0.72
C SER A 93 16.54 14.97 2.21
N ASP A 94 16.32 16.01 3.02
CA ASP A 94 15.99 15.85 4.43
C ASP A 94 14.58 15.25 4.57
N ILE A 95 14.44 14.27 5.45
CA ILE A 95 13.16 13.58 5.72
C ILE A 95 12.59 14.08 7.05
N PRO A 96 11.39 14.70 7.07
CA PRO A 96 10.79 15.20 8.31
C PRO A 96 10.32 14.02 9.17
N THR A 97 11.13 13.61 10.15
CA THR A 97 10.88 12.41 10.95
C THR A 97 9.54 12.46 11.70
N ASP A 98 9.14 13.66 12.15
CA ASP A 98 7.87 13.93 12.85
C ASP A 98 6.62 13.66 11.98
N ARG A 99 6.78 13.46 10.66
CA ARG A 99 5.68 13.07 9.77
C ARG A 99 5.27 11.61 9.97
N PHE A 100 6.15 10.76 10.51
CA PHE A 100 6.01 9.30 10.56
C PHE A 100 5.91 8.77 11.99
N ILE A 101 5.57 7.49 12.13
CA ILE A 101 5.43 6.82 13.44
C ILE A 101 6.67 5.97 13.77
N VAL A 102 6.92 4.93 12.97
CA VAL A 102 8.08 4.02 13.11
C VAL A 102 8.71 3.78 11.73
N PRO A 103 9.30 4.82 11.11
CA PRO A 103 9.82 4.71 9.75
C PRO A 103 10.96 3.69 9.67
N ARG A 104 11.00 2.95 8.56
CA ARG A 104 12.07 2.01 8.20
C ARG A 104 12.44 2.26 6.74
N ILE A 105 13.65 1.86 6.37
CA ILE A 105 14.17 1.99 5.00
C ILE A 105 14.28 0.61 4.37
N GLU A 106 13.85 0.50 3.13
CA GLU A 106 13.99 -0.68 2.26
C GLU A 106 14.76 -0.27 1.00
N VAL A 107 15.44 -1.21 0.36
CA VAL A 107 16.17 -1.00 -0.90
C VAL A 107 15.42 -1.76 -2.00
N GLU A 108 14.97 -1.03 -3.02
CA GLU A 108 14.14 -1.56 -4.10
C GLU A 108 14.63 -1.11 -5.49
N LEU A 109 14.12 -1.75 -6.53
CA LEU A 109 14.19 -1.27 -7.92
C LEU A 109 12.79 -0.85 -8.36
N ALA A 110 12.66 0.37 -8.87
CA ALA A 110 11.42 0.86 -9.46
C ALA A 110 11.39 0.60 -10.97
N PHE A 111 10.22 0.35 -11.53
CA PHE A 111 9.98 0.24 -12.98
C PHE A 111 9.11 1.41 -13.42
N VAL A 112 9.65 2.31 -14.24
CA VAL A 112 8.87 3.40 -14.82
C VAL A 112 8.20 2.90 -16.10
N LEU A 113 6.88 2.93 -16.16
CA LEU A 113 6.14 2.36 -17.28
C LEU A 113 5.89 3.39 -18.39
N ALA A 114 6.29 3.06 -19.63
CA ALA A 114 5.90 3.79 -20.83
C ALA A 114 4.52 3.34 -21.37
N LYS A 115 4.12 2.09 -21.08
CA LYS A 115 2.86 1.49 -21.55
C LYS A 115 2.10 0.84 -20.40
N PRO A 116 0.76 0.79 -20.46
CA PRO A 116 -0.02 0.12 -19.43
C PRO A 116 0.22 -1.40 -19.42
N LEU A 117 0.23 -1.99 -18.22
CA LEU A 117 0.19 -3.43 -18.00
C LEU A 117 -1.20 -3.84 -17.50
N ARG A 118 -1.76 -4.92 -18.04
CA ARG A 118 -3.11 -5.38 -17.69
C ARG A 118 -3.19 -6.90 -17.68
N GLY A 119 -3.78 -7.46 -16.62
CA GLY A 119 -4.08 -8.89 -16.53
C GLY A 119 -5.50 -9.27 -17.02
N PRO A 120 -5.88 -10.56 -16.92
CA PRO A 120 -5.04 -11.69 -16.51
C PRO A 120 -4.00 -12.05 -17.60
N ASN A 121 -3.02 -12.90 -17.26
CA ASN A 121 -1.96 -13.40 -18.13
C ASN A 121 -0.84 -12.40 -18.49
N CYS A 122 -0.65 -11.33 -17.72
CA CYS A 122 0.54 -10.49 -17.81
C CYS A 122 1.79 -11.30 -17.43
N THR A 123 2.84 -11.21 -18.22
CA THR A 123 4.09 -11.97 -18.05
C THR A 123 5.27 -11.07 -17.74
N LEU A 124 6.41 -11.68 -17.39
CA LEU A 124 7.70 -10.99 -17.30
C LEU A 124 8.03 -10.22 -18.58
N PHE A 125 7.77 -10.81 -19.75
CA PHE A 125 8.10 -10.21 -21.04
C PHE A 125 7.24 -8.97 -21.33
N ASP A 126 5.99 -8.95 -20.87
CA ASP A 126 5.15 -7.76 -20.95
C ASP A 126 5.69 -6.62 -20.11
N VAL A 127 6.17 -6.92 -18.89
CA VAL A 127 6.82 -5.93 -18.01
C VAL A 127 8.05 -5.35 -18.69
N TYR A 128 8.93 -6.19 -19.25
CA TYR A 128 10.09 -5.73 -20.03
C TYR A 128 9.67 -4.84 -21.20
N ASN A 129 8.66 -5.25 -21.96
CA ASN A 129 8.18 -4.50 -23.12
C ASN A 129 7.53 -3.16 -22.75
N ALA A 130 6.96 -3.04 -21.54
CA ALA A 130 6.22 -1.87 -21.09
C ALA A 130 7.05 -0.88 -20.26
N THR A 131 8.20 -1.30 -19.74
CA THR A 131 9.11 -0.47 -18.94
C THR A 131 9.90 0.47 -19.84
N ASP A 132 9.98 1.73 -19.44
CA ASP A 132 10.79 2.78 -20.06
C ASP A 132 12.23 2.75 -19.51
N TYR A 133 12.36 2.84 -18.17
CA TYR A 133 13.62 2.78 -17.43
C TYR A 133 13.43 2.31 -15.98
#